data_AF-A0A9D8B1T2-F1
#
_entry.id   AF-A0A9D8B1T2-F1
#
_cell.length_a   1.000
_cell.length_b   1.000
_cell.length_c   1.000
_cell.angle_alpha   90.00
_cell.angle_beta   90.00
_cell.angle_gamma   90.00
#
_symmetry.space_group_name_H-M   'P 1'
#
loop_
_entity.id
_entity.type
_entity.pdbx_description
1 polymer ?
#
loop_
_entity_poly.entity_id
_entity_poly.type
_entity_poly.pdbx_seq_one_letter_code
_entity_poly.pdbx_strand_id
1 'polypeptide(L)'
;MNLIDERSLYQTVTNAAMFLLDGGTFTAAQKNRLAKWIVEHQNHEQGFIFYPTASDLKIGITLLSGEKPKTKLLTNNAVELEALRLLALIQPESPGVQQVFQIANARLARLCFAEVCDTGECAHASIAYLRYLTAADPEGSAAKITRALGILKRHRAGDGRWHKFPFFFAALWLTELPDDLARAELTYAAAHAEKLLAQEQTPARKKILEKVLTKTNQR
;
A
#
# COMPACT_ATOMS: atom_id res chain seq x y z
N MET A 1 6.76 18.46 -11.56
CA MET A 1 6.81 18.01 -10.15
C MET A 1 8.08 17.20 -9.94
N ASN A 2 8.90 17.52 -8.94
CA ASN A 2 10.05 16.70 -8.61
C ASN A 2 9.57 15.54 -7.72
N LEU A 3 9.61 14.31 -8.25
CA LEU A 3 9.15 13.11 -7.56
C LEU A 3 10.23 12.51 -6.65
N ILE A 4 11.50 12.83 -6.94
CA ILE A 4 12.65 12.32 -6.22
C ILE A 4 13.04 13.31 -5.12
N ASP A 5 13.02 12.82 -3.90
CA ASP A 5 13.65 13.44 -2.74
C ASP A 5 15.04 12.82 -2.56
N GLU A 6 16.08 13.62 -2.80
CA GLU A 6 17.48 13.16 -2.74
C GLU A 6 17.95 12.74 -1.34
N ARG A 7 17.16 13.03 -0.29
CA ARG A 7 17.51 12.77 1.11
C ARG A 7 16.75 11.60 1.71
N SER A 8 15.70 11.14 1.05
CA SER A 8 14.78 10.15 1.60
C SER A 8 14.19 9.25 0.52
N LEU A 9 14.54 7.97 0.58
CA LEU A 9 13.89 6.92 -0.21
C LEU A 9 12.39 6.90 0.06
N TYR A 10 12.02 6.97 1.34
CA TYR A 10 10.63 6.88 1.73
C TYR A 10 9.79 8.04 1.20
N GLN A 11 10.33 9.26 1.24
CA GLN A 11 9.64 10.43 0.72
C GLN A 11 9.51 10.36 -0.80
N THR A 12 10.53 9.88 -1.51
CA THR A 12 10.46 9.63 -2.96
C THR A 12 9.34 8.66 -3.31
N VAL A 13 9.30 7.52 -2.62
CA VAL A 13 8.27 6.48 -2.81
C VAL A 13 6.87 7.03 -2.48
N THR A 14 6.75 7.76 -1.38
CA THR A 14 5.47 8.36 -0.95
C THR A 14 4.98 9.43 -1.94
N ASN A 15 5.87 10.30 -2.43
CA ASN A 15 5.52 11.32 -3.44
C ASN A 15 5.02 10.66 -4.73
N ALA A 16 5.68 9.61 -5.20
CA ALA A 16 5.27 8.86 -6.37
C ALA A 16 3.94 8.12 -6.15
N ALA A 17 3.75 7.51 -4.97
CA ALA A 17 2.50 6.84 -4.62
C ALA A 17 1.32 7.83 -4.51
N MET A 18 1.54 9.02 -3.95
CA MET A 18 0.55 10.10 -3.91
C MET A 18 0.18 10.58 -5.31
N PHE A 19 1.17 10.77 -6.20
CA PHE A 19 0.90 11.11 -7.60
C PHE A 19 0.00 10.08 -8.30
N LEU A 20 0.21 8.79 -8.06
CA LEU A 20 -0.66 7.73 -8.57
C LEU A 20 -2.06 7.75 -7.92
N LEU A 21 -2.14 8.02 -6.60
CA LEU A 21 -3.42 8.15 -5.89
C LEU A 21 -4.26 9.28 -6.48
N ASP A 22 -3.63 10.38 -6.86
CA ASP A 22 -4.26 11.55 -7.50
C ASP A 22 -4.73 11.28 -8.95
N GLY A 23 -4.37 10.13 -9.53
CA GLY A 23 -4.70 9.76 -10.91
C GLY A 23 -3.61 10.12 -11.92
N GLY A 24 -2.43 10.51 -11.45
CA GLY A 24 -1.26 10.75 -12.29
C GLY A 24 -0.77 9.48 -12.99
N THR A 25 -0.14 9.65 -14.14
CA THR A 25 0.51 8.57 -14.90
C THR A 25 1.97 8.94 -15.17
N PHE A 26 2.87 7.96 -15.09
CA PHE A 26 4.29 8.16 -15.36
C PHE A 26 4.63 7.91 -16.83
N THR A 27 5.43 8.80 -17.40
CA THR A 27 6.09 8.54 -18.69
C THR A 27 7.13 7.42 -18.53
N ALA A 28 7.51 6.77 -19.64
CA ALA A 28 8.56 5.74 -19.63
C ALA A 28 9.88 6.27 -19.01
N ALA A 29 10.27 7.50 -19.34
CA ALA A 29 11.46 8.14 -18.78
C ALA A 29 11.35 8.33 -17.25
N GLN A 30 10.17 8.73 -16.75
CA GLN A 30 9.94 8.85 -15.31
C GLN A 30 9.99 7.50 -14.61
N LYS A 31 9.36 6.47 -15.19
CA LYS A 31 9.40 5.09 -14.66
C LYS A 31 10.84 4.58 -14.56
N ASN A 32 11.62 4.72 -15.63
CA ASN A 32 13.03 4.31 -15.66
C ASN A 32 13.86 5.05 -14.60
N ARG A 33 13.71 6.38 -14.51
CA ARG A 33 14.45 7.21 -13.56
C ARG A 33 14.10 6.85 -12.11
N LEU A 34 12.81 6.70 -11.80
CA LEU A 34 12.35 6.34 -10.45
C LEU A 34 12.82 4.94 -10.05
N ALA A 35 12.63 3.95 -10.92
CA ALA A 35 13.03 2.57 -10.62
C ALA A 35 14.54 2.47 -10.40
N LYS A 36 15.33 3.08 -11.29
CA LYS A 36 16.78 3.14 -11.15
C LYS A 36 17.18 3.77 -9.82
N TRP A 37 16.62 4.94 -9.51
CA TRP A 37 16.93 5.64 -8.26
C TRP A 37 16.57 4.80 -7.03
N ILE A 38 15.36 4.20 -6.97
CA ILE A 38 14.94 3.34 -5.85
C ILE A 38 15.91 2.16 -5.68
N VAL A 39 16.24 1.46 -6.76
CA VAL A 39 17.15 0.29 -6.74
C VAL A 39 18.56 0.68 -6.30
N GLU A 40 19.07 1.85 -6.69
CA GLU A 40 20.38 2.36 -6.28
C GLU A 40 20.41 2.79 -4.80
N HIS A 41 19.25 3.05 -4.18
CA HIS A 41 19.12 3.48 -2.79
C HIS A 41 18.66 2.34 -1.85
N GLN A 42 18.85 1.09 -2.26
CA GLN A 42 18.73 -0.05 -1.34
C GLN A 42 19.67 0.13 -0.15
N ASN A 43 19.18 -0.20 1.04
CA ASN A 43 19.92 -0.06 2.29
C ASN A 43 19.64 -1.27 3.19
N HIS A 44 20.22 -2.39 2.77
CA HIS A 44 19.99 -3.71 3.36
C HIS A 44 20.30 -3.71 4.85
N GLU A 45 19.29 -4.00 5.68
CA GLU A 45 19.40 -3.96 7.14
C GLU A 45 18.36 -4.93 7.74
N GLN A 46 18.77 -5.76 8.70
CA GLN A 46 17.88 -6.73 9.38
C GLN A 46 17.06 -7.61 8.42
N GLY A 47 17.66 -7.94 7.27
CA GLY A 47 17.05 -8.74 6.20
C GLY A 47 16.09 -7.97 5.29
N PHE A 48 15.80 -6.70 5.53
CA PHE A 48 15.04 -5.85 4.60
C PHE A 48 15.94 -5.42 3.42
N ILE A 49 15.35 -5.26 2.23
CA ILE A 49 16.02 -4.62 1.08
C ILE A 49 16.02 -3.10 1.25
N PHE A 50 14.87 -2.57 1.67
CA PHE A 50 14.66 -1.16 1.95
C PHE A 50 14.29 -1.00 3.41
N TYR A 51 15.12 -0.26 4.15
CA TYR A 51 14.96 -0.05 5.57
C TYR A 51 14.79 1.46 5.85
N PRO A 52 14.03 1.86 6.88
CA PRO A 52 13.99 3.27 7.30
C PRO A 52 15.39 3.84 7.58
N THR A 53 15.80 4.89 6.86
CA THR A 53 17.02 5.64 7.17
C THR A 53 16.81 6.55 8.38
N ALA A 54 17.90 7.07 8.96
CA ALA A 54 17.81 8.08 10.03
C ALA A 54 17.05 9.34 9.57
N SER A 55 17.19 9.73 8.30
CA SER A 55 16.42 10.82 7.68
C SER A 55 14.93 10.50 7.63
N ASP A 56 14.55 9.30 7.19
CA ASP A 56 13.14 8.87 7.14
C ASP A 56 12.51 8.89 8.54
N LEU A 57 13.23 8.38 9.54
CA LEU A 57 12.76 8.36 10.92
C LEU A 57 12.62 9.79 11.50
N LYS A 58 13.50 10.71 11.13
CA LYS A 58 13.44 12.11 11.56
C LYS A 58 12.27 12.88 10.92
N ILE A 59 12.00 12.63 9.64
CA ILE A 59 10.84 13.20 8.92
C ILE A 59 9.53 12.62 9.49
N GLY A 60 9.55 11.33 9.80
CA GLY A 60 8.41 10.58 10.31
C GLY A 60 7.77 9.74 9.20
N ILE A 61 7.57 8.46 9.49
CA ILE A 61 6.94 7.51 8.57
C ILE A 61 5.44 7.51 8.80
N THR A 62 4.67 7.57 7.71
CA THR A 62 3.20 7.49 7.71
C THR A 62 2.75 6.62 6.55
N LEU A 63 1.81 5.70 6.75
CA LEU A 63 1.18 4.98 5.64
C LEU A 63 0.60 5.97 4.62
N LEU A 64 0.37 5.52 3.38
CA LEU A 64 -0.13 6.41 2.32
C LEU A 64 -1.47 7.09 2.67
N SER A 65 -2.27 6.43 3.51
CA SER A 65 -3.53 6.95 4.05
C SER A 65 -3.36 7.89 5.26
N GLY A 66 -2.14 8.17 5.69
CA GLY A 66 -1.77 9.14 6.73
C GLY A 66 -1.62 8.58 8.15
N GLU A 67 -1.94 7.31 8.40
CA GLU A 67 -1.74 6.67 9.70
C GLU A 67 -0.26 6.58 10.08
N LYS A 68 0.07 6.92 11.33
CA LYS A 68 1.43 6.82 11.90
C LYS A 68 1.64 5.43 12.52
N PRO A 69 2.64 4.66 12.07
CA PRO A 69 3.04 3.44 12.75
C PRO A 69 3.49 3.69 14.20
N LYS A 70 3.15 2.76 15.08
CA LYS A 70 3.49 2.79 16.52
C LYS A 70 4.55 1.77 16.91
N THR A 71 4.81 0.78 16.04
CA THR A 71 5.77 -0.30 16.25
C THR A 71 6.81 -0.31 15.16
N LYS A 72 8.02 -0.79 15.49
CA LYS A 72 9.09 -1.02 14.51
C LYS A 72 8.66 -1.98 13.39
N LEU A 73 7.79 -2.95 13.71
CA LEU A 73 7.24 -3.88 12.73
C LEU A 73 6.56 -3.12 11.59
N LEU A 74 5.60 -2.26 11.89
CA LEU A 74 4.89 -1.53 10.84
C LEU A 74 5.76 -0.43 10.22
N THR A 75 6.58 0.28 11.00
CA THR A 75 7.49 1.30 10.47
C THR A 75 8.40 0.74 9.38
N ASN A 76 9.06 -0.40 9.65
CA ASN A 76 10.02 -0.98 8.73
C ASN A 76 9.32 -1.57 7.49
N ASN A 77 8.21 -2.29 7.69
CA ASN A 77 7.49 -2.89 6.57
C ASN A 77 6.73 -1.86 5.72
N ALA A 78 6.32 -0.71 6.27
CA ALA A 78 5.70 0.36 5.49
C ALA A 78 6.64 0.91 4.41
N VAL A 79 7.92 1.13 4.75
CA VAL A 79 8.93 1.60 3.80
C VAL A 79 9.17 0.55 2.72
N GLU A 80 9.45 -0.68 3.13
CA GLU A 80 9.81 -1.73 2.18
C GLU A 80 8.65 -2.09 1.26
N LEU A 81 7.45 -2.31 1.79
CA LEU A 81 6.31 -2.77 1.00
C LEU A 81 5.82 -1.68 0.03
N GLU A 82 5.87 -0.40 0.40
CA GLU A 82 5.51 0.66 -0.54
C GLU A 82 6.58 0.83 -1.64
N ALA A 83 7.88 0.67 -1.31
CA ALA A 83 8.94 0.71 -2.32
C ALA A 83 8.80 -0.45 -3.32
N LEU A 84 8.58 -1.67 -2.82
CA LEU A 84 8.35 -2.86 -3.65
C LEU A 84 7.10 -2.71 -4.51
N ARG A 85 5.99 -2.24 -3.93
CA ARG A 85 4.75 -1.95 -4.66
C ARG A 85 4.98 -0.94 -5.78
N LEU A 86 5.69 0.14 -5.51
CA LEU A 86 5.97 1.15 -6.53
C LEU A 86 6.81 0.58 -7.67
N LEU A 87 7.86 -0.20 -7.36
CA LEU A 87 8.67 -0.88 -8.37
C LEU A 87 7.82 -1.80 -9.25
N ALA A 88 6.89 -2.54 -8.65
CA ALA A 88 5.99 -3.44 -9.38
C ALA A 88 5.07 -2.69 -10.36
N LEU A 89 4.63 -1.48 -9.99
CA LEU A 89 3.78 -0.66 -10.86
C LEU A 89 4.54 0.01 -12.01
N ILE A 90 5.85 0.27 -11.87
CA ILE A 90 6.59 1.10 -12.82
C ILE A 90 7.56 0.32 -13.71
N GLN A 91 8.23 -0.71 -13.20
CA GLN A 91 9.30 -1.43 -13.91
C GLN A 91 9.41 -2.91 -13.44
N PRO A 92 8.31 -3.70 -13.46
CA PRO A 92 8.33 -5.05 -12.93
C PRO A 92 9.32 -5.96 -13.65
N GLU A 93 9.49 -5.81 -14.97
CA GLU A 93 10.35 -6.68 -15.79
C GLU A 93 11.84 -6.29 -15.81
N SER A 94 12.23 -5.21 -15.13
CA SER A 94 13.63 -4.80 -15.11
C SER A 94 14.47 -5.82 -14.34
N PRO A 95 15.62 -6.30 -14.86
CA PRO A 95 16.43 -7.31 -14.18
C PRO A 95 16.83 -6.92 -12.75
N GLY A 96 17.16 -5.64 -12.51
CA GLY A 96 17.50 -5.16 -11.17
C GLY A 96 16.29 -5.16 -10.22
N VAL A 97 15.09 -4.93 -10.74
CA VAL A 97 13.85 -4.99 -9.96
C VAL A 97 13.45 -6.43 -9.65
N GLN A 98 13.59 -7.34 -10.63
CA GLN A 98 13.35 -8.76 -10.43
C GLN A 98 14.25 -9.35 -9.35
N GLN A 99 15.53 -8.97 -9.30
CA GLN A 99 16.43 -9.38 -8.23
C GLN A 99 15.96 -8.89 -6.86
N VAL A 100 15.51 -7.64 -6.75
CA VAL A 100 14.92 -7.08 -5.53
C VAL A 100 13.70 -7.88 -5.08
N PHE A 101 12.79 -8.21 -6.00
CA PHE A 101 11.61 -9.02 -5.69
C PHE A 101 11.95 -10.42 -5.22
N GLN A 102 12.90 -11.09 -5.87
CA GLN A 102 13.31 -12.44 -5.47
C GLN A 102 13.78 -12.47 -4.01
N ILE A 103 14.65 -11.54 -3.62
CA ILE A 103 15.20 -11.47 -2.26
C ILE A 103 14.10 -11.08 -1.26
N ALA A 104 13.32 -10.03 -1.55
CA ALA A 104 12.26 -9.55 -0.66
C ALA A 104 11.17 -10.61 -0.45
N ASN A 105 10.72 -11.28 -1.51
CA ASN A 105 9.66 -12.29 -1.44
C ASN A 105 10.08 -13.50 -0.62
N ALA A 106 11.34 -13.94 -0.72
CA ALA A 106 11.85 -15.06 0.08
C ALA A 106 11.74 -14.81 1.60
N ARG A 107 11.87 -13.55 2.02
CA ARG A 107 11.68 -13.11 3.41
C ARG A 107 10.21 -12.91 3.75
N LEU A 108 9.50 -12.11 2.96
CA LEU A 108 8.11 -11.73 3.21
C LEU A 108 7.20 -12.97 3.35
N ALA A 109 7.42 -14.01 2.56
CA ALA A 109 6.65 -15.26 2.62
C ALA A 109 6.71 -15.98 3.98
N ARG A 110 7.68 -15.65 4.85
CA ARG A 110 7.87 -16.28 6.17
C ARG A 110 7.29 -15.45 7.32
N LEU A 111 6.80 -14.24 7.05
CA LEU A 111 6.31 -13.32 8.07
C LEU A 111 4.85 -13.61 8.42
N CYS A 112 4.47 -13.43 9.69
CA CYS A 112 3.13 -13.76 10.17
C CYS A 112 2.01 -12.99 9.44
N PHE A 113 2.25 -11.72 9.07
CA PHE A 113 1.27 -10.90 8.36
C PHE A 113 1.09 -11.33 6.89
N ALA A 114 1.98 -12.15 6.34
CA ALA A 114 1.84 -12.66 4.97
C ALA A 114 0.62 -13.58 4.83
N GLU A 115 0.15 -14.16 5.93
CA GLU A 115 -1.07 -14.98 5.99
C GLU A 115 -2.32 -14.17 6.40
N VAL A 116 -2.23 -12.83 6.31
CA VAL A 116 -3.30 -11.88 6.66
C VAL A 116 -3.62 -11.94 8.16
N CYS A 117 -2.71 -11.41 8.96
CA CYS A 117 -2.85 -11.33 10.41
C CYS A 117 -3.72 -10.12 10.80
N ASP A 118 -4.74 -10.32 11.62
CA ASP A 118 -5.70 -9.30 12.08
C ASP A 118 -5.38 -8.74 13.49
N THR A 119 -4.14 -8.94 13.96
CA THR A 119 -3.72 -8.56 15.31
C THR A 119 -2.87 -7.29 15.30
N GLY A 120 -3.30 -6.25 16.03
CA GLY A 120 -2.52 -5.03 16.24
C GLY A 120 -2.05 -4.40 14.92
N GLU A 121 -0.78 -3.99 14.87
CA GLU A 121 -0.20 -3.40 13.66
C GLU A 121 0.18 -4.44 12.58
N CYS A 122 0.12 -5.75 12.88
CA CYS A 122 0.21 -6.77 11.84
C CYS A 122 -0.96 -6.70 10.86
N ALA A 123 -2.12 -6.19 11.29
CA ALA A 123 -3.24 -5.91 10.38
C ALA A 123 -2.87 -4.87 9.32
N HIS A 124 -2.16 -3.81 9.72
CA HIS A 124 -1.69 -2.78 8.78
C HIS A 124 -0.61 -3.34 7.84
N ALA A 125 0.35 -4.10 8.38
CA ALA A 125 1.38 -4.74 7.58
C ALA A 125 0.78 -5.76 6.58
N SER A 126 -0.28 -6.48 6.97
CA SER A 126 -1.02 -7.38 6.09
C SER A 126 -1.64 -6.62 4.91
N ILE A 127 -2.27 -5.47 5.17
CA ILE A 127 -2.83 -4.62 4.10
C ILE A 127 -1.71 -4.07 3.20
N ALA A 128 -0.58 -3.61 3.76
CA ALA A 128 0.56 -3.15 2.96
C ALA A 128 1.10 -4.26 2.04
N TYR A 129 1.17 -5.49 2.56
CA TYR A 129 1.63 -6.64 1.80
C TYR A 129 0.65 -7.02 0.69
N LEU A 130 -0.66 -6.99 0.98
CA LEU A 130 -1.69 -7.23 -0.02
C LEU A 130 -1.69 -6.18 -1.14
N ARG A 131 -1.44 -4.91 -0.82
CA ARG A 131 -1.26 -3.85 -1.83
C ARG A 131 -0.06 -4.10 -2.73
N TYR A 132 1.05 -4.56 -2.15
CA TYR A 132 2.22 -5.01 -2.93
C TYR A 132 1.87 -6.19 -3.84
N LEU A 133 1.26 -7.25 -3.32
CA LEU A 133 0.88 -8.42 -4.12
C LEU A 133 -0.10 -8.08 -5.25
N THR A 134 -1.06 -7.18 -4.99
CA THR A 134 -2.01 -6.68 -5.99
C THR A 134 -1.29 -6.00 -7.16
N ALA A 135 -0.17 -5.31 -6.90
CA ALA A 135 0.63 -4.67 -7.93
C ALA A 135 1.61 -5.61 -8.63
N ALA A 136 2.18 -6.58 -7.90
CA ALA A 136 3.27 -7.43 -8.38
C ALA A 136 2.78 -8.66 -9.14
N ASP A 137 1.76 -9.34 -8.63
CA ASP A 137 1.26 -10.59 -9.20
C ASP A 137 -0.20 -10.83 -8.76
N PRO A 138 -1.17 -10.08 -9.31
CA PRO A 138 -2.57 -10.19 -8.91
C PRO A 138 -3.17 -11.58 -9.22
N GLU A 139 -2.75 -12.22 -10.31
CA GLU A 139 -3.24 -13.54 -10.71
C GLU A 139 -2.68 -14.65 -9.81
N GLY A 140 -1.36 -14.71 -9.61
CA GLY A 140 -0.75 -15.68 -8.71
C GLY A 140 -1.12 -15.46 -7.23
N SER A 141 -1.51 -14.22 -6.88
CA SER A 141 -1.97 -13.87 -5.52
C SER A 141 -3.48 -13.95 -5.32
N ALA A 142 -4.26 -14.36 -6.33
CA ALA A 142 -5.73 -14.32 -6.28
C ALA A 142 -6.32 -15.09 -5.10
N ALA A 143 -5.77 -16.27 -4.76
CA ALA A 143 -6.22 -17.06 -3.60
C ALA A 143 -6.00 -16.32 -2.27
N LYS A 144 -4.86 -15.62 -2.14
CA LYS A 144 -4.52 -14.85 -0.93
C LYS A 144 -5.37 -13.59 -0.81
N ILE A 145 -5.61 -12.89 -1.92
CA ILE A 145 -6.53 -11.74 -2.00
C ILE A 145 -7.95 -12.17 -1.62
N THR A 146 -8.45 -13.27 -2.17
CA THR A 146 -9.78 -13.81 -1.86
C THR A 146 -9.91 -14.17 -0.37
N ARG A 147 -8.90 -14.83 0.20
CA ARG A 147 -8.86 -15.12 1.64
C ARG A 147 -8.88 -13.84 2.48
N ALA A 148 -8.12 -12.83 2.09
CA ALA A 148 -8.08 -11.54 2.78
C ALA A 148 -9.44 -10.82 2.76
N LEU A 149 -10.13 -10.82 1.62
CA LEU A 149 -11.51 -10.30 1.51
C LEU A 149 -12.47 -11.07 2.43
N GLY A 150 -12.34 -12.40 2.50
CA GLY A 150 -13.10 -13.22 3.44
C GLY A 150 -12.82 -12.89 4.91
N ILE A 151 -11.58 -12.53 5.26
CA ILE A 151 -11.21 -12.08 6.61
C ILE A 151 -11.82 -10.71 6.90
N LEU A 152 -11.70 -9.74 5.98
CA LEU A 152 -12.36 -8.42 6.10
C LEU A 152 -13.85 -8.57 6.34
N LYS A 153 -14.52 -9.40 5.54
CA LYS A 153 -15.96 -9.67 5.68
C LYS A 153 -16.35 -10.16 7.08
N ARG A 154 -15.55 -11.04 7.70
CA ARG A 154 -15.80 -11.52 9.07
C ARG A 154 -15.59 -10.46 10.14
N HIS A 155 -14.81 -9.41 9.83
CA HIS A 155 -14.51 -8.31 10.75
C HIS A 155 -15.37 -7.07 10.51
N ARG A 156 -16.41 -7.16 9.67
CA ARG A 156 -17.40 -6.09 9.49
C ARG A 156 -18.03 -5.73 10.84
N ALA A 157 -17.95 -4.46 11.20
CA ALA A 157 -18.50 -3.90 12.43
C ALA A 157 -20.02 -3.61 12.37
N GLY A 158 -20.64 -3.74 11.20
CA GLY A 158 -22.07 -3.44 10.97
C GLY A 158 -22.36 -1.99 10.61
N ASP A 159 -21.36 -1.11 10.62
CA ASP A 159 -21.50 0.33 10.37
C ASP A 159 -20.66 0.84 9.18
N GLY A 160 -20.22 -0.09 8.33
CA GLY A 160 -19.33 0.17 7.19
C GLY A 160 -17.85 0.14 7.54
N ARG A 161 -17.47 -0.08 8.81
CA ARG A 161 -16.08 -0.25 9.24
C ARG A 161 -15.69 -1.72 9.42
N TRP A 162 -14.40 -1.96 9.61
CA TRP A 162 -13.84 -3.27 9.99
C TRP A 162 -13.16 -3.16 11.37
N HIS A 163 -13.52 -4.00 12.34
CA HIS A 163 -13.07 -3.87 13.74
C HIS A 163 -11.55 -3.98 13.95
N LYS A 164 -10.88 -4.80 13.15
CA LYS A 164 -9.45 -5.12 13.31
C LYS A 164 -8.55 -4.47 12.26
N PHE A 165 -9.13 -3.80 11.26
CA PHE A 165 -8.36 -3.26 10.14
C PHE A 165 -8.43 -1.74 10.10
N PRO A 166 -7.33 -1.07 9.69
CA PRO A 166 -7.33 0.36 9.45
C PRO A 166 -8.31 0.72 8.34
N PHE A 167 -9.33 1.52 8.63
CA PHE A 167 -10.38 1.82 7.66
C PHE A 167 -9.83 2.44 6.37
N PHE A 168 -9.07 3.54 6.47
CA PHE A 168 -8.57 4.22 5.27
C PHE A 168 -7.57 3.39 4.49
N PHE A 169 -6.65 2.70 5.18
CA PHE A 169 -5.65 1.89 4.49
C PHE A 169 -6.25 0.63 3.86
N ALA A 170 -7.23 -0.02 4.50
CA ALA A 170 -7.98 -1.12 3.90
C ALA A 170 -8.84 -0.64 2.71
N ALA A 171 -9.53 0.51 2.85
CA ALA A 171 -10.27 1.12 1.76
C ALA A 171 -9.37 1.45 0.56
N LEU A 172 -8.17 2.00 0.80
CA LEU A 172 -7.18 2.25 -0.23
C LEU A 172 -6.84 0.96 -0.98
N TRP A 173 -6.52 -0.13 -0.29
CA TRP A 173 -6.26 -1.42 -0.93
C TRP A 173 -7.45 -1.90 -1.79
N LEU A 174 -8.67 -1.82 -1.26
CA LEU A 174 -9.87 -2.21 -2.00
C LEU A 174 -10.06 -1.37 -3.29
N THR A 175 -9.67 -0.09 -3.29
CA THR A 175 -9.74 0.74 -4.51
C THR A 175 -8.68 0.37 -5.56
N GLU A 176 -7.64 -0.36 -5.16
CA GLU A 176 -6.57 -0.83 -6.05
C GLU A 176 -6.87 -2.21 -6.67
N LEU A 177 -7.87 -2.93 -6.16
CA LEU A 177 -8.31 -4.21 -6.68
C LEU A 177 -9.22 -4.06 -7.92
N PRO A 178 -9.32 -5.11 -8.76
CA PRO A 178 -10.39 -5.27 -9.75
C PRO A 178 -11.78 -5.08 -9.14
N ASP A 179 -12.69 -4.47 -9.91
CA ASP A 179 -13.99 -4.02 -9.40
C ASP A 179 -14.88 -5.17 -8.95
N ASP A 180 -14.83 -6.31 -9.62
CA ASP A 180 -15.57 -7.53 -9.27
C ASP A 180 -15.15 -8.08 -7.90
N LEU A 181 -13.84 -8.13 -7.62
CA LEU A 181 -13.30 -8.60 -6.34
C LEU A 181 -13.60 -7.63 -5.19
N ALA A 182 -13.48 -6.32 -5.43
CA ALA A 182 -13.61 -5.32 -4.38
C ALA A 182 -15.07 -4.94 -4.05
N ARG A 183 -16.01 -5.18 -4.98
CA ARG A 183 -17.38 -4.64 -4.94
C ARG A 183 -18.06 -4.83 -3.59
N ALA A 184 -18.07 -6.06 -3.09
CA ALA A 184 -18.82 -6.40 -1.89
C ALA A 184 -18.33 -5.65 -0.64
N GLU A 185 -17.02 -5.41 -0.52
CA GLU A 185 -16.44 -4.68 0.61
C GLU A 185 -16.50 -3.17 0.41
N LEU A 186 -16.32 -2.66 -0.82
CA LEU A 186 -16.49 -1.24 -1.14
C LEU A 186 -17.94 -0.79 -0.92
N THR A 187 -18.93 -1.56 -1.38
CA THR A 187 -20.35 -1.27 -1.14
C THR A 187 -20.68 -1.28 0.35
N TYR A 188 -20.11 -2.23 1.12
CA TYR A 188 -20.28 -2.25 2.57
C TYR A 188 -19.72 -0.98 3.23
N ALA A 189 -18.57 -0.48 2.78
CA ALA A 189 -17.92 0.70 3.33
C ALA A 189 -18.52 2.04 2.85
N ALA A 190 -19.29 2.05 1.76
CA ALA A 190 -19.73 3.26 1.06
C ALA A 190 -20.44 4.27 1.97
N ALA A 191 -21.46 3.83 2.70
CA ALA A 191 -22.22 4.72 3.59
C ALA A 191 -21.37 5.33 4.72
N HIS A 192 -20.32 4.62 5.17
CA HIS A 192 -19.36 5.18 6.12
C HIS A 192 -18.43 6.18 5.43
N ALA A 193 -17.99 5.87 4.22
CA ALA A 193 -17.12 6.74 3.44
C ALA A 193 -17.80 8.08 3.11
N GLU A 194 -19.09 8.09 2.76
CA GLU A 194 -19.88 9.32 2.54
C GLU A 194 -19.89 10.22 3.76
N LYS A 195 -20.14 9.63 4.95
CA LYS A 195 -20.16 10.38 6.22
C LYS A 195 -18.81 11.02 6.52
N LEU A 196 -17.71 10.29 6.29
CA LEU A 196 -16.36 10.78 6.54
C LEU A 196 -15.95 11.87 5.53
N LEU A 197 -16.37 11.77 4.28
CA LEU A 197 -15.93 12.66 3.21
C LEU A 197 -16.25 14.13 3.50
N ALA A 198 -17.38 14.40 4.16
CA ALA A 198 -17.79 15.75 4.55
C ALA A 198 -16.89 16.40 5.60
N GLN A 199 -16.16 15.61 6.39
CA GLN A 199 -15.39 16.06 7.55
C GLN A 199 -13.88 15.91 7.34
N GLU A 200 -13.45 15.11 6.36
CA GLU A 200 -12.06 14.79 6.15
C GLU A 200 -11.28 15.94 5.49
N GLN A 201 -10.16 16.29 6.10
CA GLN A 201 -9.29 17.39 5.67
C GLN A 201 -7.98 16.90 5.07
N THR A 202 -7.60 15.64 5.32
CA THR A 202 -6.38 15.04 4.79
C THR A 202 -6.58 14.74 3.30
N PRO A 203 -5.79 15.35 2.39
CA PRO A 203 -6.00 15.18 0.95
C PRO A 203 -5.98 13.71 0.50
N ALA A 204 -5.03 12.92 1.01
CA ALA A 204 -4.92 11.49 0.71
C ALA A 204 -6.19 10.71 1.09
N ARG A 205 -6.71 10.94 2.31
CA ARG A 205 -7.91 10.27 2.79
C ARG A 205 -9.14 10.69 2.02
N LYS A 206 -9.27 11.99 1.72
CA LYS A 206 -10.34 12.51 0.88
C LYS A 206 -10.36 11.80 -0.48
N LYS A 207 -9.20 11.66 -1.11
CA LYS A 207 -9.05 10.96 -2.40
C LYS A 207 -9.41 9.47 -2.31
N ILE A 208 -9.02 8.80 -1.21
CA ILE A 208 -9.41 7.40 -0.96
C ILE A 208 -10.94 7.27 -0.88
N LEU A 209 -11.60 8.14 -0.10
CA LEU A 209 -13.06 8.13 0.04
C LEU A 209 -13.74 8.40 -1.30
N GLU A 210 -13.30 9.40 -2.06
CA GLU A 210 -13.81 9.68 -3.41
C GLU A 210 -13.68 8.46 -4.34
N LYS A 211 -12.56 7.73 -4.29
CA LYS A 211 -12.36 6.50 -5.06
C LYS A 211 -13.32 5.38 -4.63
N VAL A 212 -13.53 5.21 -3.33
CA VAL A 212 -14.51 4.24 -2.81
C VAL A 212 -15.88 4.53 -3.40
N LEU A 213 -16.36 5.78 -3.31
CA LEU A 213 -17.69 6.17 -3.77
C LEU A 213 -17.83 6.11 -5.30
N THR A 214 -16.77 6.44 -6.03
CA THR A 214 -16.75 6.36 -7.50
C THR A 214 -16.94 4.91 -7.96
N LYS A 215 -16.18 3.97 -7.37
CA LYS A 215 -16.26 2.54 -7.73
C LYS A 215 -17.60 1.91 -7.35
N THR A 216 -18.30 2.42 -6.34
CA THR A 216 -19.64 1.91 -5.97
C THR A 216 -20.76 2.47 -6.83
N ASN A 217 -20.58 3.65 -7.44
CA ASN A 217 -21.60 4.33 -8.24
C ASN A 217 -21.57 3.96 -9.74
N GLN A 218 -20.51 3.32 -10.21
CA GLN A 218 -20.42 2.76 -11.57
C GLN A 218 -21.31 1.50 -11.66
N ARG A 219 -22.55 1.72 -12.12
CA ARG A 219 -23.55 0.69 -12.43
C ARG A 219 -23.46 0.27 -13.89
#